data_AF-A0A5J4RWN0-F1
#
_entry.id   AF-A0A5J4RWN0-F1
#
_cell.length_a   1.000
_cell.length_b   1.000
_cell.length_c   1.000
_cell.angle_alpha   90.00
_cell.angle_beta   90.00
_cell.angle_gamma   90.00
#
_symmetry.space_group_name_H-M   'P 1'
#
loop_
_entity.id
_entity.type
_entity.pdbx_description
1 polymer ?
#
loop_
_entity_poly.entity_id
_entity_poly.type
_entity_poly.pdbx_seq_one_letter_code
_entity_poly.pdbx_strand_id
1 'polypeptide(L)'
;GEGAVQSIIDERAANGLFTGIFDFVQRVNLNTCNKKNMECLALAGGFDGFGELKREQYFVVNSKKEAFLETLIRYGNRYQMDKAMVTNSLFGGENVIEVSTPDIPSAERWNDLERLNREKELIGIYLSAHPLDEYRVILNYVCNTRMVELGDISALTGREITMGGIVVGIRMGTTKNGVPFGVVRIEDYSGSAEIAFFGKDYLTFQTYLKEGLFLYINARCQPKQWKSNELEIKVTSMDLLSNVKESLIEKITVLIPLTTLNTELITELSTLTKKSQGKSELCFKVIDIDEQLQIDFVSRSVKVTVEKELIDYIERYEGVEFRIN
;
A
#
# COMPACT_ATOMS: atom_id res chain seq x y z
N GLY A 1 -17.34 -17.03 -2.04
CA GLY A 1 -18.16 -18.22 -1.76
C GLY A 1 -17.83 -19.26 -2.80
N GLU A 2 -17.58 -20.50 -2.39
CA GLU A 2 -17.05 -21.56 -3.24
C GLU A 2 -17.88 -21.81 -4.51
N GLY A 3 -19.21 -21.87 -4.39
CA GLY A 3 -20.08 -22.09 -5.55
C GLY A 3 -19.99 -21.00 -6.63
N ALA A 4 -19.83 -19.72 -6.24
CA ALA A 4 -19.65 -18.63 -7.21
C ALA A 4 -18.31 -18.76 -7.93
N VAL A 5 -17.24 -19.13 -7.21
CA VAL A 5 -15.91 -19.34 -7.78
C VAL A 5 -15.94 -20.49 -8.77
N GLN A 6 -16.51 -21.63 -8.38
CA GLN A 6 -16.60 -22.80 -9.26
C GLN A 6 -17.43 -22.49 -10.52
N SER A 7 -18.58 -21.82 -10.36
CA SER A 7 -19.41 -21.41 -11.49
C SER A 7 -18.68 -20.51 -12.49
N ILE A 8 -17.84 -19.58 -12.01
CA ILE A 8 -17.05 -18.70 -12.89
C ILE A 8 -15.97 -19.50 -13.62
N ILE A 9 -15.30 -20.43 -12.92
CA ILE A 9 -14.24 -21.28 -13.50
C ILE A 9 -14.82 -22.20 -14.57
N ASP A 10 -15.94 -22.87 -14.28
CA ASP A 10 -16.58 -23.81 -15.20
C ASP A 10 -17.07 -23.10 -16.46
N GLU A 11 -17.71 -21.94 -16.31
CA GLU A 11 -18.18 -21.11 -17.44
C GLU A 11 -17.00 -20.66 -18.32
N ARG A 12 -15.89 -20.24 -17.70
CA ARG A 12 -14.68 -19.85 -18.43
C ARG A 12 -14.00 -21.04 -19.11
N ALA A 13 -14.02 -22.23 -18.51
CA ALA A 13 -13.45 -23.44 -19.08
C ALA A 13 -14.26 -23.92 -20.30
N ALA A 14 -15.58 -23.84 -20.23
CA ALA A 14 -16.48 -24.27 -21.29
C ALA A 14 -16.51 -23.29 -22.48
N ASN A 15 -16.51 -21.98 -22.21
CA ASN A 15 -16.81 -20.95 -23.23
C ASN A 15 -15.66 -19.96 -23.47
N GLY A 16 -14.48 -20.20 -22.89
CA GLY A 16 -13.28 -19.37 -23.06
C GLY A 16 -13.23 -18.15 -22.12
N LEU A 17 -12.19 -17.32 -22.29
CA LEU A 17 -11.98 -16.12 -21.47
C LEU A 17 -13.15 -15.14 -21.57
N PHE A 18 -13.41 -14.41 -20.49
CA PHE A 18 -14.33 -13.28 -20.52
C PHE A 18 -13.64 -12.10 -21.21
N THR A 19 -14.31 -11.50 -22.19
CA THR A 19 -13.73 -10.36 -22.95
C THR A 19 -13.93 -9.03 -22.26
N GLY A 20 -14.81 -8.98 -21.26
CA GLY A 20 -15.30 -7.74 -20.70
C GLY A 20 -16.30 -7.92 -19.57
N ILE A 21 -16.65 -6.83 -18.87
CA ILE A 21 -17.65 -6.90 -17.78
C ILE A 21 -19.04 -7.27 -18.30
N PHE A 22 -19.41 -6.79 -19.48
CA PHE A 22 -20.72 -7.08 -20.07
C PHE A 22 -20.83 -8.54 -20.50
N ASP A 23 -19.79 -9.08 -21.14
CA ASP A 23 -19.68 -10.51 -21.46
C ASP A 23 -19.73 -11.37 -20.19
N PHE A 24 -19.03 -10.95 -19.14
CA PHE A 24 -19.04 -11.63 -17.85
C PHE A 24 -20.46 -11.76 -17.26
N VAL A 25 -21.22 -10.66 -17.16
CA VAL A 25 -22.58 -10.70 -16.58
C VAL A 25 -23.61 -11.37 -17.50
N GLN A 26 -23.37 -11.42 -18.81
CA GLN A 26 -24.21 -12.17 -19.75
C GLN A 26 -24.04 -13.68 -19.59
N ARG A 27 -22.85 -14.15 -19.22
CA ARG A 27 -22.47 -15.57 -19.20
C ARG A 27 -22.55 -16.22 -17.82
N VAL A 28 -22.13 -15.51 -16.77
CA VAL A 28 -22.05 -16.10 -15.43
C VAL A 28 -23.45 -16.44 -14.87
N ASN A 29 -23.53 -17.46 -14.03
CA ASN A 29 -24.74 -17.77 -13.28
C ASN A 29 -24.97 -16.70 -12.19
N LEU A 30 -25.79 -15.70 -12.47
CA LEU A 30 -26.08 -14.57 -11.57
C LEU A 30 -26.89 -14.96 -10.32
N ASN A 31 -27.49 -16.16 -10.28
CA ASN A 31 -28.10 -16.68 -9.05
C ASN A 31 -27.04 -17.14 -8.05
N THR A 32 -25.92 -17.68 -8.56
CA THR A 32 -24.80 -18.16 -7.73
C THR A 32 -23.80 -17.03 -7.47
N CYS A 33 -23.46 -16.26 -8.50
CA CYS A 33 -22.61 -15.06 -8.42
C CYS A 33 -23.47 -13.83 -8.14
N ASN A 34 -23.85 -13.65 -6.87
CA ASN A 34 -24.73 -12.57 -6.44
C ASN A 34 -24.00 -11.21 -6.34
N LYS A 35 -24.76 -10.16 -6.00
CA LYS A 35 -24.25 -8.79 -5.80
C LYS A 35 -23.00 -8.75 -4.90
N LYS A 36 -23.02 -9.42 -3.76
CA LYS A 36 -21.88 -9.41 -2.82
C LYS A 36 -20.64 -10.04 -3.45
N ASN A 37 -20.79 -11.11 -4.24
CA ASN A 37 -19.65 -11.71 -4.95
C ASN A 37 -19.06 -10.77 -5.99
N MET A 38 -19.91 -10.11 -6.76
CA MET A 38 -19.51 -9.11 -7.75
C MET A 38 -18.82 -7.91 -7.11
N GLU A 39 -19.33 -7.39 -5.98
CA GLU A 39 -18.70 -6.30 -5.22
C GLU A 39 -17.32 -6.70 -4.73
N CYS A 40 -17.18 -7.90 -4.15
CA CYS A 40 -15.88 -8.40 -3.71
C CYS A 40 -14.90 -8.59 -4.87
N LEU A 41 -15.36 -9.10 -6.03
CA LEU A 41 -14.52 -9.26 -7.22
C LEU A 41 -14.04 -7.90 -7.74
N ALA A 42 -14.94 -6.91 -7.84
CA ALA A 42 -14.58 -5.57 -8.29
C ALA A 42 -13.54 -4.94 -7.33
N LEU A 43 -13.81 -4.96 -6.03
CA LEU A 43 -12.92 -4.35 -5.03
C LEU A 43 -11.58 -5.08 -4.88
N ALA A 44 -11.53 -6.39 -5.09
CA ALA A 44 -10.30 -7.19 -5.10
C ALA A 44 -9.54 -7.10 -6.42
N GLY A 45 -10.07 -6.40 -7.43
CA GLY A 45 -9.42 -6.22 -8.73
C GLY A 45 -9.64 -7.34 -9.74
N GLY A 46 -10.56 -8.26 -9.49
CA GLY A 46 -10.91 -9.35 -10.41
C GLY A 46 -11.42 -8.89 -11.78
N PHE A 47 -11.84 -7.63 -11.90
CA PHE A 47 -12.28 -7.01 -13.16
C PHE A 47 -11.30 -5.96 -13.70
N ASP A 48 -10.17 -5.69 -13.02
CA ASP A 48 -9.22 -4.66 -13.42
C ASP A 48 -8.57 -4.97 -14.79
N GLY A 49 -8.57 -6.25 -15.20
CA GLY A 49 -8.05 -6.71 -16.49
C GLY A 49 -8.96 -6.48 -17.70
N PHE A 50 -10.24 -6.12 -17.50
CA PHE A 50 -11.18 -5.91 -18.61
C PHE A 50 -11.06 -4.53 -19.26
N GLY A 51 -10.68 -3.52 -18.47
CA GLY A 51 -10.34 -2.18 -18.97
C GLY A 51 -11.52 -1.27 -19.34
N GLU A 52 -12.76 -1.76 -19.45
CA GLU A 52 -13.91 -0.88 -19.76
C GLU A 52 -14.35 -0.05 -18.55
N LEU A 53 -14.23 -0.61 -17.35
CA LEU A 53 -14.57 0.06 -16.10
C LEU A 53 -13.37 0.15 -15.17
N LYS A 54 -13.23 1.33 -14.56
CA LYS A 54 -12.43 1.53 -13.37
C LYS A 54 -13.19 1.04 -12.14
N ARG A 55 -12.45 0.64 -11.11
CA ARG A 55 -12.98 0.04 -9.87
C ARG A 55 -14.07 0.91 -9.23
N GLU A 56 -13.94 2.23 -9.31
CA GLU A 56 -14.89 3.21 -8.75
C GLU A 56 -16.23 3.24 -9.47
N GLN A 57 -16.23 3.00 -10.78
CA GLN A 57 -17.42 3.10 -11.62
C GLN A 57 -18.44 2.02 -11.29
N TYR A 58 -18.01 0.86 -10.79
CA TYR A 58 -18.88 -0.21 -10.29
C TYR A 58 -19.77 0.25 -9.11
N PHE A 59 -19.30 1.23 -8.33
CA PHE A 59 -19.93 1.68 -7.09
C PHE A 59 -20.64 3.03 -7.22
N VAL A 60 -20.69 3.62 -8.42
CA VAL A 60 -21.46 4.85 -8.64
C VAL A 60 -22.93 4.58 -8.40
N VAL A 61 -23.52 5.41 -7.53
CA VAL A 61 -24.91 5.27 -7.11
C VAL A 61 -25.80 6.18 -7.96
N ASN A 62 -26.86 5.62 -8.55
CA ASN A 62 -27.82 6.37 -9.35
C ASN A 62 -28.89 7.07 -8.46
N SER A 63 -29.82 7.79 -9.09
CA SER A 63 -30.93 8.49 -8.40
C SER A 63 -31.86 7.57 -7.58
N LYS A 64 -31.84 6.26 -7.84
CA LYS A 64 -32.62 5.23 -7.13
C LYS A 64 -31.84 4.57 -5.98
N LYS A 65 -30.65 5.08 -5.65
CA LYS A 65 -29.74 4.51 -4.63
C LYS A 65 -29.21 3.11 -4.98
N GLU A 66 -29.15 2.77 -6.27
CA GLU A 66 -28.60 1.51 -6.75
C GLU A 66 -27.18 1.75 -7.28
N ALA A 67 -26.22 0.90 -6.90
CA ALA A 67 -24.88 0.94 -7.46
C ALA A 67 -24.88 0.48 -8.93
N PHE A 68 -23.94 0.95 -9.75
CA PHE A 68 -23.84 0.52 -11.15
C PHE A 68 -23.73 -1.01 -11.31
N LEU A 69 -23.12 -1.67 -10.34
CA LEU A 69 -23.06 -3.14 -10.28
C LEU A 69 -24.44 -3.81 -10.28
N GLU A 70 -25.46 -3.20 -9.67
CA GLU A 70 -26.85 -3.68 -9.74
C GLU A 70 -27.45 -3.49 -11.13
N THR A 71 -27.08 -2.40 -11.80
CA THR A 71 -27.45 -2.17 -13.21
C THR A 71 -26.86 -3.25 -14.11
N LEU A 72 -25.59 -3.63 -13.89
CA LEU A 72 -24.93 -4.72 -14.61
C LEU A 72 -25.61 -6.08 -14.38
N ILE A 73 -25.97 -6.40 -13.12
CA ILE A 73 -26.69 -7.64 -12.79
C ILE A 73 -28.07 -7.67 -13.47
N ARG A 74 -28.79 -6.55 -13.46
CA ARG A 74 -30.12 -6.44 -14.09
C ARG A 74 -30.02 -6.59 -15.61
N TYR A 75 -28.98 -6.01 -16.21
CA TYR A 75 -28.68 -6.16 -17.62
C TYR A 75 -28.40 -7.63 -17.97
N GLY A 76 -27.51 -8.31 -17.23
CA GLY A 76 -27.20 -9.72 -17.46
C GLY A 76 -28.43 -10.63 -17.33
N ASN A 77 -29.26 -10.42 -16.29
CA ASN A 77 -30.51 -11.16 -16.13
C ASN A 77 -31.49 -10.93 -17.30
N ARG A 78 -31.66 -9.68 -17.75
CA ARG A 78 -32.50 -9.36 -18.92
C ARG A 78 -31.99 -10.08 -20.16
N TYR A 79 -30.70 -9.99 -20.43
CA TYR A 79 -30.06 -10.63 -21.58
C TYR A 79 -30.26 -12.16 -21.57
N GLN A 80 -30.03 -12.82 -20.43
CA GLN A 80 -30.21 -14.26 -20.30
C GLN A 80 -31.68 -14.69 -20.48
N MET A 81 -32.63 -13.91 -19.95
CA MET A 81 -34.07 -14.15 -20.15
C MET A 81 -34.47 -14.02 -21.63
N ASP A 82 -34.05 -12.95 -22.29
CA ASP A 82 -34.40 -12.70 -23.69
C ASP A 82 -33.78 -13.79 -24.61
N LYS A 83 -32.54 -14.20 -24.34
CA LYS A 83 -31.88 -15.33 -25.04
C LYS A 83 -32.61 -16.66 -24.83
N ALA A 84 -33.08 -16.94 -23.61
CA ALA A 84 -33.87 -18.13 -23.30
C ALA A 84 -35.24 -18.12 -24.02
N MET A 85 -35.87 -16.96 -24.18
CA MET A 85 -37.12 -16.82 -24.93
C MET A 85 -36.93 -17.06 -26.44
N VAL A 86 -35.83 -16.55 -27.02
CA VAL A 86 -35.51 -16.76 -28.45
C VAL A 86 -35.21 -18.23 -28.74
N THR A 87 -34.41 -18.89 -27.89
CA THR A 87 -34.07 -20.32 -28.05
C THR A 87 -35.27 -21.24 -27.90
N ASN A 88 -36.26 -20.87 -27.08
CA ASN A 88 -37.52 -21.61 -26.91
C ASN A 88 -38.61 -21.21 -27.92
N SER A 89 -38.35 -20.27 -28.83
CA SER A 89 -39.31 -19.86 -29.86
C SER A 89 -39.29 -20.86 -31.02
N LEU A 90 -40.47 -21.44 -31.32
CA LEU A 90 -40.68 -22.46 -32.35
C LEU A 90 -40.37 -21.99 -33.80
N PHE A 91 -40.09 -20.68 -33.99
CA PHE A 91 -39.89 -20.05 -35.28
C PHE A 91 -38.45 -19.58 -35.55
N GLY A 92 -37.47 -19.99 -34.74
CA GLY A 92 -36.04 -19.91 -35.09
C GLY A 92 -35.61 -18.56 -35.68
N GLY A 93 -36.05 -17.45 -35.10
CA GLY A 93 -35.75 -16.12 -35.61
C GLY A 93 -34.31 -15.74 -35.29
N GLU A 94 -33.47 -15.62 -36.33
CA GLU A 94 -32.09 -15.07 -36.31
C GLU A 94 -32.01 -13.59 -35.89
N ASN A 95 -32.99 -13.06 -35.17
CA ASN A 95 -32.88 -11.73 -34.60
C ASN A 95 -32.18 -11.84 -33.25
N VAL A 96 -30.85 -11.75 -33.29
CA VAL A 96 -30.04 -11.46 -32.10
C VAL A 96 -30.58 -10.16 -31.52
N ILE A 97 -31.34 -10.24 -30.43
CA ILE A 97 -31.79 -9.06 -29.72
C ILE A 97 -30.53 -8.40 -29.17
N GLU A 98 -30.11 -7.32 -29.80
CA GLU A 98 -28.99 -6.51 -29.34
C GLU A 98 -29.48 -5.72 -28.11
N VAL A 99 -29.43 -6.35 -26.94
CA VAL A 99 -29.73 -5.68 -25.68
C VAL A 99 -28.64 -4.65 -25.47
N SER A 100 -28.97 -3.37 -25.67
CA SER A 100 -28.03 -2.27 -25.52
C SER A 100 -27.39 -2.31 -24.13
N THR A 101 -26.06 -2.22 -24.11
CA THR A 101 -25.30 -2.16 -22.86
C THR A 101 -25.62 -0.86 -22.12
N PRO A 102 -25.76 -0.89 -20.79
CA PRO A 102 -25.90 0.31 -19.98
C PRO A 102 -24.74 1.28 -20.18
N ASP A 103 -25.05 2.58 -20.19
CA ASP A 103 -24.02 3.63 -20.20
C ASP A 103 -23.17 3.58 -18.93
N ILE A 104 -21.85 3.60 -19.11
CA ILE A 104 -20.90 3.57 -17.99
C ILE A 104 -20.88 4.96 -17.32
N PRO A 105 -21.15 5.05 -16.02
CA PRO A 105 -21.16 6.34 -15.33
C PRO A 105 -19.75 6.89 -15.16
N SER A 106 -19.63 8.22 -15.13
CA SER A 106 -18.42 8.89 -14.67
C SER A 106 -18.26 8.71 -13.15
N ALA A 107 -17.03 8.53 -12.70
CA ALA A 107 -16.69 8.41 -11.28
C ALA A 107 -15.46 9.25 -10.97
N GLU A 108 -15.45 9.86 -9.79
CA GLU A 108 -14.23 10.40 -9.22
C GLU A 108 -13.31 9.24 -8.82
N ARG A 109 -12.01 9.36 -9.13
CA ARG A 109 -11.01 8.36 -8.76
C ARG A 109 -10.86 8.37 -7.25
N TRP A 110 -10.87 7.20 -6.60
CA TRP A 110 -10.54 7.13 -5.19
C TRP A 110 -9.08 7.53 -5.00
N ASN A 111 -8.76 8.12 -3.85
CA ASN A 111 -7.35 8.29 -3.50
C ASN A 111 -6.70 6.91 -3.33
N ASP A 112 -5.38 6.82 -3.54
CA ASP A 112 -4.70 5.53 -3.57
C ASP A 112 -4.81 4.78 -2.24
N LEU A 113 -4.75 5.50 -1.11
CA LEU A 113 -4.91 4.91 0.22
C LEU A 113 -6.30 4.30 0.42
N GLU A 114 -7.35 5.01 0.03
CA GLU A 114 -8.73 4.51 0.08
C GLU A 114 -8.90 3.27 -0.77
N ARG A 115 -8.35 3.27 -1.99
CA ARG A 115 -8.39 2.10 -2.88
C ARG A 115 -7.68 0.89 -2.25
N LEU A 116 -6.50 1.10 -1.67
CA LEU A 116 -5.73 0.06 -0.99
C LEU A 116 -6.43 -0.45 0.29
N ASN A 117 -7.07 0.43 1.05
CA ASN A 117 -7.82 0.04 2.25
C ASN A 117 -9.03 -0.83 1.92
N ARG A 118 -9.79 -0.47 0.88
CA ARG A 118 -10.93 -1.29 0.41
C ARG A 118 -10.48 -2.67 -0.07
N GLU A 119 -9.30 -2.76 -0.69
CA GLU A 119 -8.69 -4.04 -1.09
C GLU A 119 -8.28 -4.87 0.12
N LYS A 120 -7.60 -4.26 1.09
CA LYS A 120 -7.20 -4.91 2.34
C LYS A 120 -8.38 -5.39 3.17
N GLU A 121 -9.48 -4.64 3.22
CA GLU A 121 -10.70 -5.07 3.93
C GLU A 121 -11.26 -6.40 3.41
N LEU A 122 -11.04 -6.72 2.12
CA LEU A 122 -11.50 -7.96 1.51
C LEU A 122 -10.48 -9.08 1.53
N ILE A 123 -9.22 -8.76 1.19
CA ILE A 123 -8.16 -9.75 1.02
C ILE A 123 -7.45 -10.03 2.36
N GLY A 124 -7.51 -9.07 3.30
CA GLY A 124 -6.81 -9.08 4.58
C GLY A 124 -5.40 -8.49 4.54
N ILE A 125 -4.86 -8.27 3.33
CA ILE A 125 -3.52 -7.71 3.10
C ILE A 125 -3.53 -6.69 1.97
N TYR A 126 -2.53 -5.81 1.95
CA TYR A 126 -2.26 -4.95 0.80
C TYR A 126 -1.57 -5.77 -0.30
N LEU A 127 -2.32 -6.15 -1.34
CA LEU A 127 -1.81 -7.00 -2.42
C LEU A 127 -1.18 -6.18 -3.55
N SER A 128 -1.85 -5.14 -4.02
CA SER A 128 -1.40 -4.35 -5.17
C SER A 128 -0.18 -3.46 -4.88
N ALA A 129 -0.16 -2.81 -3.72
CA ALA A 129 0.94 -1.96 -3.24
C ALA A 129 0.79 -1.71 -1.74
N HIS A 130 1.87 -1.45 -1.02
CA HIS A 130 1.77 -1.02 0.38
C HIS A 130 1.67 0.51 0.45
N PRO A 131 0.79 1.09 1.29
CA PRO A 131 0.71 2.55 1.48
C PRO A 131 2.04 3.21 1.91
N LEU A 132 3.00 2.41 2.38
CA LEU A 132 4.30 2.88 2.88
C LEU A 132 5.42 2.77 1.86
N ASP A 133 5.12 2.34 0.62
CA ASP A 133 6.15 2.09 -0.40
C ASP A 133 6.98 3.32 -0.73
N GLU A 134 6.39 4.51 -0.67
CA GLU A 134 7.11 5.79 -0.81
C GLU A 134 8.16 5.99 0.30
N TYR A 135 7.88 5.50 1.50
CA TYR A 135 8.73 5.68 2.69
C TYR A 135 9.59 4.45 3.01
N ARG A 136 9.58 3.43 2.16
CA ARG A 136 10.25 2.14 2.39
C ARG A 136 11.72 2.30 2.77
N VAL A 137 12.44 3.20 2.12
CA VAL A 137 13.87 3.45 2.38
C VAL A 137 14.07 3.95 3.81
N ILE A 138 13.27 4.93 4.24
CA ILE A 138 13.35 5.49 5.59
C ILE A 138 13.00 4.43 6.63
N LEU A 139 11.90 3.70 6.42
CA LEU A 139 11.44 2.68 7.35
C LEU A 139 12.41 1.51 7.49
N ASN A 140 13.19 1.21 6.44
CA ASN A 140 14.16 0.10 6.47
C ASN A 140 15.53 0.50 6.99
N TYR A 141 15.97 1.73 6.69
CA TYR A 141 17.37 2.12 6.88
C TYR A 141 17.58 3.27 7.88
N VAL A 142 16.53 4.02 8.21
CA VAL A 142 16.58 5.10 9.21
C VAL A 142 15.89 4.70 10.50
N CYS A 143 14.75 4.00 10.41
CA CYS A 143 14.07 3.44 11.57
C CYS A 143 14.85 2.24 12.13
N ASN A 144 15.04 2.23 13.45
CA ASN A 144 15.79 1.19 14.16
C ASN A 144 14.90 0.16 14.85
N THR A 145 13.57 0.38 14.88
CA THR A 145 12.58 -0.46 15.54
C THR A 145 11.35 -0.60 14.66
N ARG A 146 10.86 -1.84 14.52
CA ARG A 146 9.65 -2.20 13.77
C ARG A 146 8.43 -2.24 14.70
N MET A 147 7.22 -2.09 14.14
CA MET A 147 6.00 -2.09 14.95
C MET A 147 5.79 -3.41 15.70
N VAL A 148 6.16 -4.56 15.11
CA VAL A 148 6.05 -5.87 15.77
C VAL A 148 6.89 -5.98 17.04
N GLU A 149 8.02 -5.27 17.11
CA GLU A 149 8.94 -5.31 18.27
C GLU A 149 8.34 -4.61 19.49
N LEU A 150 7.37 -3.71 19.29
CA LEU A 150 6.65 -3.08 20.40
C LEU A 150 5.75 -4.07 21.17
N GLY A 151 5.54 -5.28 20.65
CA GLY A 151 4.89 -6.37 21.37
C GLY A 151 5.69 -6.87 22.58
N ASP A 152 7.02 -6.73 22.55
CA ASP A 152 7.91 -7.04 23.67
C ASP A 152 8.87 -5.85 23.94
N ILE A 153 8.33 -4.84 24.62
CA ILE A 153 9.07 -3.64 24.98
C ILE A 153 10.25 -3.90 25.93
N SER A 154 10.34 -5.09 26.56
CA SER A 154 11.44 -5.40 27.48
C SER A 154 12.79 -5.48 26.75
N ALA A 155 12.79 -5.99 25.51
CA ALA A 155 13.95 -6.03 24.63
C ALA A 155 14.43 -4.63 24.18
N LEU A 156 13.60 -3.60 24.37
CA LEU A 156 13.89 -2.23 23.97
C LEU A 156 14.38 -1.35 25.12
N THR A 157 14.46 -1.89 26.34
CA THR A 157 14.76 -1.12 27.56
C THR A 157 16.00 -0.24 27.41
N GLY A 158 15.84 1.06 27.67
CA GLY A 158 16.93 2.03 27.66
C GLY A 158 17.38 2.49 26.27
N ARG A 159 16.80 1.95 25.19
CA ARG A 159 17.12 2.32 23.80
C ARG A 159 16.34 3.57 23.37
N GLU A 160 17.00 4.39 22.54
CA GLU A 160 16.34 5.36 21.69
C GLU A 160 15.70 4.63 20.52
N ILE A 161 14.43 4.91 20.26
CA ILE A 161 13.56 4.22 19.30
C ILE A 161 13.23 5.20 18.19
N THR A 162 13.52 4.80 16.96
CA THR A 162 13.06 5.47 15.74
C THR A 162 12.20 4.49 14.95
N MET A 163 10.97 4.88 14.68
CA MET A 163 9.99 4.03 14.01
C MET A 163 9.07 4.86 13.12
N GLY A 164 8.36 4.22 12.22
CA GLY A 164 7.40 4.90 11.36
C GLY A 164 6.36 3.95 10.81
N GLY A 165 5.25 4.51 10.34
CA GLY A 165 4.14 3.74 9.83
C GLY A 165 2.93 4.60 9.49
N ILE A 166 1.83 3.94 9.15
CA ILE A 166 0.55 4.59 8.83
C ILE A 166 -0.43 4.43 10.00
N VAL A 167 -1.14 5.49 10.34
CA VAL A 167 -2.22 5.44 11.33
C VAL A 167 -3.44 4.73 10.72
N VAL A 168 -3.81 3.60 11.32
CA VAL A 168 -4.92 2.74 10.84
C VAL A 168 -6.11 2.68 11.79
N GLY A 169 -6.02 3.30 12.97
CA GLY A 169 -7.12 3.34 13.91
C GLY A 169 -6.85 4.24 15.10
N ILE A 170 -7.90 4.86 15.63
CA ILE A 170 -7.78 5.80 16.75
C ILE A 170 -8.91 5.60 17.75
N ARG A 171 -8.58 5.67 19.04
CA ARG A 171 -9.55 5.73 20.14
C ARG A 171 -9.24 6.93 21.02
N MET A 172 -10.15 7.89 21.08
CA MET A 172 -10.04 9.06 21.95
C MET A 172 -11.12 9.03 23.02
N GLY A 173 -10.85 9.68 24.15
CA GLY A 173 -11.86 9.84 25.19
C GLY A 173 -11.29 10.48 26.45
N THR A 174 -12.02 10.31 27.54
CA THR A 174 -11.65 10.82 28.86
C THR A 174 -11.64 9.65 29.84
N THR A 175 -10.58 9.56 30.63
CA THR A 175 -10.49 8.56 31.71
C THR A 175 -11.55 8.85 32.79
N LYS A 176 -11.79 7.88 33.68
CA LYS A 176 -12.71 8.05 34.83
C LYS A 176 -12.39 9.26 35.70
N ASN A 177 -11.12 9.70 35.71
CA ASN A 177 -10.64 10.82 36.51
C ASN A 177 -10.64 12.16 35.74
N GLY A 178 -11.29 12.22 34.57
CA GLY A 178 -11.38 13.45 33.77
C GLY A 178 -10.16 13.76 32.90
N VAL A 179 -9.14 12.89 32.86
CA VAL A 179 -7.94 13.11 32.03
C VAL A 179 -8.21 12.69 30.58
N PRO A 180 -8.00 13.55 29.58
CA PRO A 180 -8.15 13.18 28.18
C PRO A 180 -7.05 12.21 27.74
N PHE A 181 -7.39 11.31 26.83
CA PHE A 181 -6.45 10.35 26.26
C PHE A 181 -6.75 10.07 24.79
N GLY A 182 -5.73 9.60 24.09
CA GLY A 182 -5.83 9.07 22.74
C GLY A 182 -4.95 7.85 22.59
N VAL A 183 -5.47 6.79 21.99
CA VAL A 183 -4.70 5.60 21.60
C VAL A 183 -4.68 5.56 20.08
N VAL A 184 -3.50 5.52 19.49
CA VAL A 184 -3.29 5.42 18.06
C VAL A 184 -2.80 4.01 17.73
N ARG A 185 -3.40 3.38 16.72
CA ARG A 185 -2.91 2.14 16.13
C ARG A 185 -2.14 2.47 14.87
N ILE A 186 -0.87 2.07 14.85
CA ILE A 186 0.06 2.33 13.75
C ILE A 186 0.45 0.99 13.14
N GLU A 187 0.53 0.94 11.82
CA GLU A 187 0.93 -0.23 11.05
C GLU A 187 2.17 0.06 10.20
N ASP A 188 3.09 -0.89 10.15
CA ASP A 188 4.21 -0.94 9.20
C ASP A 188 4.22 -2.31 8.47
N TYR A 189 5.27 -2.57 7.68
CA TYR A 189 5.43 -3.84 6.97
C TYR A 189 5.54 -5.08 7.89
N SER A 190 5.90 -4.89 9.16
CA SER A 190 6.10 -5.97 10.13
C SER A 190 4.83 -6.33 10.90
N GLY A 191 3.93 -5.37 11.08
CA GLY A 191 2.71 -5.55 11.87
C GLY A 191 2.16 -4.23 12.38
N SER A 192 1.38 -4.30 13.46
CA SER A 192 0.74 -3.13 14.06
C SER A 192 0.96 -3.04 15.56
N ALA A 193 1.07 -1.83 16.08
CA ALA A 193 1.18 -1.54 17.51
C ALA A 193 0.25 -0.39 17.93
N GLU A 194 -0.11 -0.37 19.21
CA GLU A 194 -0.87 0.72 19.81
C GLU A 194 0.02 1.59 20.69
N ILE A 195 -0.06 2.91 20.53
CA ILE A 195 0.62 3.90 21.37
C ILE A 195 -0.44 4.75 22.06
N ALA A 196 -0.36 4.83 23.39
CA ALA A 196 -1.32 5.56 24.21
C ALA A 196 -0.71 6.88 24.70
N PHE A 197 -1.44 7.97 24.47
CA PHE A 197 -1.11 9.32 24.92
C PHE A 197 -2.12 9.77 25.97
N PHE A 198 -1.64 10.27 27.10
CA PHE A 198 -2.48 10.73 28.21
C PHE A 198 -2.14 12.18 28.59
N GLY A 199 -3.16 12.96 28.97
CA GLY A 199 -2.98 14.29 29.53
C GLY A 199 -2.17 15.22 28.62
N LYS A 200 -0.98 15.64 29.08
CA LYS A 200 -0.11 16.54 28.32
C LYS A 200 0.34 15.94 26.99
N ASP A 201 0.71 14.66 26.96
CA ASP A 201 1.16 14.02 25.73
C ASP A 201 0.04 14.00 24.69
N TYR A 202 -1.20 13.74 25.12
CA TYR A 202 -2.36 13.80 24.22
C TYR A 202 -2.53 15.21 23.64
N LEU A 203 -2.47 16.26 24.45
CA LEU A 203 -2.60 17.64 23.98
C LEU A 203 -1.49 18.04 23.00
N THR A 204 -0.27 17.55 23.21
CA THR A 204 0.89 17.78 22.33
C THR A 204 0.72 17.08 20.98
N PHE A 205 0.21 15.84 20.99
CA PHE A 205 0.27 14.97 19.82
C PHE A 205 -1.07 14.77 19.09
N GLN A 206 -2.20 15.23 19.64
CA GLN A 206 -3.55 15.04 19.08
C GLN A 206 -3.70 15.42 17.60
N THR A 207 -2.89 16.34 17.08
CA THR A 207 -2.92 16.74 15.66
C THR A 207 -2.51 15.60 14.71
N TYR A 208 -1.70 14.66 15.20
CA TYR A 208 -1.23 13.47 14.47
C TYR A 208 -2.15 12.25 14.64
N LEU A 209 -3.13 12.31 15.54
CA LEU A 209 -4.12 11.25 15.75
C LEU A 209 -5.22 11.39 14.69
N LYS A 210 -4.87 11.10 13.43
CA LYS A 210 -5.80 11.00 12.29
C LYS A 210 -5.46 9.80 11.41
N GLU A 211 -6.46 9.03 11.03
CA GLU A 211 -6.29 7.89 10.13
C GLU A 211 -5.74 8.34 8.78
N GLY A 212 -4.86 7.52 8.21
CA GLY A 212 -4.18 7.79 6.95
C GLY A 212 -2.96 8.72 7.04
N LEU A 213 -2.58 9.19 8.23
CA LEU A 213 -1.33 9.91 8.40
C LEU A 213 -0.13 8.95 8.44
N PHE A 214 0.92 9.32 7.72
CA PHE A 214 2.22 8.66 7.72
C PHE A 214 3.13 9.34 8.73
N LEU A 215 3.50 8.64 9.80
CA LEU A 215 4.22 9.22 10.93
C LEU A 215 5.64 8.68 10.99
N TYR A 216 6.58 9.57 11.30
CA TYR A 216 7.91 9.27 11.82
C TYR A 216 7.91 9.60 13.30
N ILE A 217 8.36 8.67 14.13
CA ILE A 217 8.22 8.73 15.59
C ILE A 217 9.57 8.48 16.22
N ASN A 218 10.00 9.44 17.04
CA ASN A 218 11.09 9.24 17.99
C ASN A 218 10.48 8.93 19.36
N ALA A 219 11.00 7.92 20.03
CA ALA A 219 10.56 7.51 21.35
C ALA A 219 11.73 6.93 22.17
N ARG A 220 11.49 6.70 23.45
CA ARG A 220 12.42 6.00 24.32
C ARG A 220 11.69 4.95 25.14
N CYS A 221 12.27 3.76 25.25
CA CYS A 221 11.78 2.77 26.20
C CYS A 221 12.37 3.06 27.58
N GLN A 222 11.52 3.37 28.55
CA GLN A 222 11.93 3.75 29.90
C GLN A 222 10.99 3.19 30.97
N PRO A 223 11.43 3.08 32.23
CA PRO A 223 10.53 2.81 33.34
C PRO A 223 9.46 3.89 33.50
N LYS A 224 8.23 3.52 33.84
CA LYS A 224 7.15 4.46 34.13
C LYS A 224 7.50 5.33 35.33
N GLN A 225 7.19 6.62 35.22
CA GLN A 225 7.48 7.62 36.27
C GLN A 225 6.97 7.23 37.66
N TRP A 226 5.78 6.61 37.75
CA TRP A 226 5.12 6.26 39.01
C TRP A 226 5.20 4.76 39.34
N LYS A 227 5.84 3.96 38.48
CA LYS A 227 5.99 2.51 38.63
C LYS A 227 7.27 2.04 37.93
N SER A 228 8.40 2.12 38.63
CA SER A 228 9.73 1.77 38.07
C SER A 228 9.87 0.33 37.57
N ASN A 229 8.98 -0.58 37.99
CA ASN A 229 9.01 -1.98 37.57
C ASN A 229 8.20 -2.22 36.28
N GLU A 230 7.48 -1.22 35.77
CA GLU A 230 6.76 -1.29 34.50
C GLU A 230 7.46 -0.40 33.47
N LEU A 231 7.62 -0.90 32.24
CA LEU A 231 8.19 -0.13 31.13
C LEU A 231 7.09 0.61 30.35
N GLU A 232 7.47 1.69 29.71
CA GLU A 232 6.67 2.43 28.73
C GLU A 232 7.50 2.85 27.53
N ILE A 233 6.84 3.03 26.40
CA ILE A 233 7.39 3.69 25.22
C ILE A 233 6.98 5.15 25.30
N LYS A 234 7.91 6.01 25.71
CA LYS A 234 7.68 7.44 25.83
C LYS A 234 8.02 8.11 24.50
N VAL A 235 6.99 8.55 23.77
CA VAL A 235 7.17 9.31 22.53
C VAL A 235 7.78 10.69 22.84
N THR A 236 8.86 11.03 22.16
CA THR A 236 9.61 12.29 22.32
C THR A 236 9.26 13.27 21.20
N SER A 237 9.11 12.80 19.96
CA SER A 237 8.60 13.61 18.84
C SER A 237 7.80 12.78 17.85
N MET A 238 6.91 13.46 17.12
CA MET A 238 6.21 12.90 15.97
C MET A 238 6.18 13.92 14.85
N ASP A 239 6.43 13.44 13.64
CA ASP A 239 6.48 14.24 12.43
C ASP A 239 5.77 13.50 11.30
N LEU A 240 5.21 14.23 10.34
CA LEU A 240 4.71 13.60 9.11
C LEU A 240 5.90 13.15 8.27
N LEU A 241 5.92 11.88 7.86
CA LEU A 241 6.98 11.34 6.99
C LEU A 241 7.15 12.18 5.71
N SER A 242 6.05 12.69 5.16
CA SER A 242 6.07 13.60 4.00
C SER A 242 6.91 14.86 4.22
N ASN A 243 7.01 15.35 5.47
CA ASN A 243 7.70 16.59 5.80
C ASN A 243 9.18 16.37 6.11
N VAL A 244 9.53 15.20 6.67
CA VAL A 244 10.89 14.91 7.15
C VAL A 244 11.67 13.97 6.23
N LYS A 245 11.04 13.36 5.22
CA LYS A 245 11.69 12.34 4.38
C LYS A 245 13.02 12.77 3.77
N GLU A 246 13.14 14.03 3.33
CA GLU A 246 14.36 14.54 2.70
C GLU A 246 15.46 14.88 3.71
N SER A 247 15.11 15.17 4.97
CA SER A 247 16.08 15.50 6.02
C SER A 247 16.55 14.28 6.80
N LEU A 248 15.77 13.19 6.78
CA LEU A 248 16.11 11.95 7.49
C LEU A 248 17.25 11.16 6.83
N ILE A 249 17.51 11.40 5.54
CA ILE A 249 18.60 10.76 4.81
C ILE A 249 19.63 11.83 4.49
N GLU A 250 20.66 11.94 5.32
CA GLU A 250 21.73 12.93 5.14
C GLU A 250 22.73 12.49 4.07
N LYS A 251 23.10 11.21 4.05
CA LYS A 251 24.07 10.64 3.11
C LYS A 251 23.68 9.24 2.66
N ILE A 252 24.08 8.89 1.44
CA ILE A 252 24.18 7.52 0.95
C ILE A 252 25.61 7.25 0.50
N THR A 253 26.18 6.13 0.96
CA THR A 253 27.49 5.65 0.53
C THR A 253 27.30 4.31 -0.18
N VAL A 254 27.66 4.25 -1.47
CA VAL A 254 27.62 3.02 -2.28
C VAL A 254 29.00 2.38 -2.26
N LEU A 255 29.08 1.12 -1.88
CA LEU A 255 30.31 0.33 -1.82
C LEU A 255 30.35 -0.56 -3.05
N ILE A 256 31.35 -0.35 -3.93
CA ILE A 256 31.47 -1.00 -5.23
C ILE A 256 32.77 -1.80 -5.25
N PRO A 257 32.72 -3.15 -5.35
CA PRO A 257 33.91 -3.95 -5.62
C PRO A 257 34.53 -3.56 -6.97
N LEU A 258 35.86 -3.48 -7.03
CA LEU A 258 36.58 -3.13 -8.25
C LEU A 258 36.25 -4.08 -9.42
N THR A 259 36.00 -5.36 -9.12
CA THR A 259 35.60 -6.39 -10.08
C THR A 259 34.25 -6.11 -10.75
N THR A 260 33.35 -5.41 -10.05
CA THR A 260 32.00 -5.09 -10.54
C THR A 260 31.97 -3.72 -11.25
N LEU A 261 33.02 -2.92 -11.07
CA LEU A 261 33.11 -1.57 -11.64
C LEU A 261 33.30 -1.63 -13.16
N ASN A 262 32.29 -1.19 -13.91
CA ASN A 262 32.34 -1.11 -15.37
C ASN A 262 31.63 0.15 -15.90
N THR A 263 31.79 0.41 -17.21
CA THR A 263 31.24 1.62 -17.84
C THR A 263 29.71 1.67 -17.82
N GLU A 264 29.04 0.52 -17.89
CA GLU A 264 27.57 0.44 -17.86
C GLU A 264 27.04 0.88 -16.50
N LEU A 265 27.53 0.27 -15.41
CA LEU A 265 27.18 0.62 -14.03
C LEU A 265 27.38 2.12 -13.75
N ILE A 266 28.55 2.66 -14.14
CA ILE A 266 28.86 4.08 -13.94
C ILE A 266 27.88 4.98 -14.71
N THR A 267 27.57 4.63 -15.96
CA THR A 267 26.70 5.44 -16.84
C THR A 267 25.27 5.46 -16.31
N GLU A 268 24.76 4.30 -15.94
CA GLU A 268 23.41 4.14 -15.39
C GLU A 268 23.27 4.78 -14.01
N LEU A 269 24.23 4.58 -13.08
CA LEU A 269 24.26 5.29 -11.79
C LEU A 269 24.32 6.80 -12.01
N SER A 270 25.16 7.29 -12.93
CA SER A 270 25.19 8.72 -13.23
C SER A 270 23.85 9.23 -13.76
N THR A 271 23.15 8.44 -14.57
CA THR A 271 21.84 8.81 -15.12
C THR A 271 20.77 8.83 -14.05
N LEU A 272 20.69 7.79 -13.22
CA LEU A 272 19.75 7.69 -12.10
C LEU A 272 19.95 8.83 -11.11
N THR A 273 21.18 9.07 -10.67
CA THR A 273 21.50 10.13 -9.70
C THR A 273 21.19 11.54 -10.23
N LYS A 274 21.29 11.77 -11.55
CA LYS A 274 20.88 13.03 -12.19
C LYS A 274 19.37 13.19 -12.28
N LYS A 275 18.63 12.08 -12.43
CA LYS A 275 17.15 12.04 -12.42
C LYS A 275 16.60 12.27 -11.01
N SER A 276 17.26 11.72 -10.00
CA SER A 276 16.83 11.76 -8.59
C SER A 276 17.52 12.88 -7.80
N GLN A 277 17.49 14.14 -8.27
CA GLN A 277 18.11 15.25 -7.54
C GLN A 277 17.46 15.48 -6.17
N GLY A 278 18.27 15.71 -5.14
CA GLY A 278 17.78 15.87 -3.77
C GLY A 278 18.78 16.53 -2.83
N LYS A 279 18.66 16.25 -1.53
CA LYS A 279 19.45 16.87 -0.46
C LYS A 279 20.54 15.96 0.11
N SER A 280 20.44 14.65 -0.10
CA SER A 280 21.37 13.67 0.48
C SER A 280 22.70 13.68 -0.25
N GLU A 281 23.79 13.62 0.52
CA GLU A 281 25.14 13.48 -0.03
C GLU A 281 25.33 12.10 -0.66
N LEU A 282 25.94 12.07 -1.85
CA LEU A 282 26.25 10.84 -2.55
C LEU A 282 27.75 10.55 -2.46
N CYS A 283 28.09 9.40 -1.87
CA CYS A 283 29.45 8.92 -1.76
C CYS A 283 29.60 7.54 -2.39
N PHE A 284 30.79 7.26 -2.90
CA PHE A 284 31.18 5.94 -3.40
C PHE A 284 32.44 5.47 -2.68
N LYS A 285 32.53 4.17 -2.46
CA LYS A 285 33.73 3.51 -1.98
C LYS A 285 34.06 2.39 -2.95
N VAL A 286 35.17 2.53 -3.67
CA VAL A 286 35.66 1.46 -4.54
C VAL A 286 36.62 0.60 -3.74
N ILE A 287 36.33 -0.69 -3.66
CA ILE A 287 37.07 -1.65 -2.83
C ILE A 287 37.72 -2.69 -3.73
N ASP A 288 39.04 -2.81 -3.62
CA ASP A 288 39.78 -3.95 -4.14
C ASP A 288 39.93 -4.97 -3.01
N ILE A 289 39.25 -6.11 -3.15
CA ILE A 289 39.24 -7.18 -2.13
C ILE A 289 40.59 -7.91 -2.11
N ASP A 290 41.22 -8.05 -3.27
CA ASP A 290 42.46 -8.82 -3.43
C ASP A 290 43.65 -8.04 -2.85
N GLU A 291 43.72 -6.73 -3.13
CA GLU A 291 44.79 -5.86 -2.63
C GLU A 291 44.46 -5.16 -1.30
N GLN A 292 43.24 -5.37 -0.75
CA GLN A 292 42.72 -4.67 0.42
C GLN A 292 42.82 -3.13 0.32
N LEU A 293 42.67 -2.60 -0.90
CA LEU A 293 42.68 -1.17 -1.15
C LEU A 293 41.27 -0.61 -1.16
N GLN A 294 41.10 0.61 -0.65
CA GLN A 294 39.84 1.34 -0.67
C GLN A 294 40.09 2.76 -1.13
N ILE A 295 39.27 3.23 -2.08
CA ILE A 295 39.25 4.63 -2.52
C ILE A 295 37.87 5.21 -2.29
N ASP A 296 37.83 6.34 -1.58
CA ASP A 296 36.60 7.06 -1.26
C ASP A 296 36.39 8.22 -2.24
N PHE A 297 35.20 8.28 -2.82
CA PHE A 297 34.77 9.34 -3.72
C PHE A 297 33.54 10.05 -3.14
N VAL A 298 33.57 11.38 -3.14
CA VAL A 298 32.44 12.20 -2.72
C VAL A 298 31.94 12.97 -3.93
N SER A 299 30.65 12.82 -4.24
CA SER A 299 30.00 13.63 -5.26
C SER A 299 29.90 15.07 -4.80
N ARG A 300 30.60 15.98 -5.48
CA ARG A 300 30.58 17.41 -5.17
C ARG A 300 29.49 18.18 -5.92
N SER A 301 29.08 17.69 -7.08
CA SER A 301 28.16 18.36 -7.99
C SER A 301 26.74 17.83 -7.93
N VAL A 302 26.54 16.62 -7.39
CA VAL A 302 25.24 15.95 -7.37
C VAL A 302 24.89 15.53 -5.95
N LYS A 303 23.71 15.96 -5.49
CA LYS A 303 23.01 15.45 -4.32
C LYS A 303 21.77 14.72 -4.78
N VAL A 304 21.36 13.69 -4.03
CA VAL A 304 20.30 12.78 -4.46
C VAL A 304 19.16 12.69 -3.46
N THR A 305 17.98 12.35 -3.95
CA THR A 305 16.89 11.80 -3.14
C THR A 305 17.02 10.29 -3.20
N VAL A 306 17.14 9.63 -2.04
CA VAL A 306 17.34 8.19 -1.97
C VAL A 306 15.98 7.49 -2.02
N GLU A 307 15.56 7.16 -3.24
CA GLU A 307 14.29 6.48 -3.50
C GLU A 307 14.47 4.98 -3.75
N LYS A 308 13.34 4.25 -3.76
CA LYS A 308 13.29 2.83 -4.07
C LYS A 308 13.98 2.47 -5.38
N GLU A 309 13.82 3.26 -6.44
CA GLU A 309 14.44 3.01 -7.76
C GLU A 309 15.97 2.94 -7.67
N LEU A 310 16.59 3.85 -6.91
CA LEU A 310 18.05 3.88 -6.72
C LEU A 310 18.53 2.68 -5.90
N ILE A 311 17.83 2.35 -4.82
CA ILE A 311 18.16 1.20 -3.97
C ILE A 311 18.02 -0.12 -4.73
N ASP A 312 16.88 -0.32 -5.39
CA ASP A 312 16.61 -1.53 -6.19
C ASP A 312 17.61 -1.66 -7.34
N TYR A 313 18.13 -0.55 -7.89
CA TYR A 313 19.18 -0.59 -8.91
C TYR A 313 20.52 -1.05 -8.32
N ILE A 314 20.92 -0.52 -7.17
CA ILE A 314 22.18 -0.90 -6.50
C ILE A 314 22.16 -2.39 -6.13
N GLU A 315 21.06 -2.87 -5.56
CA GLU A 315 20.88 -4.26 -5.12
C GLU A 315 20.87 -5.30 -6.26
N ARG A 316 20.73 -4.87 -7.54
CA ARG A 316 20.83 -5.78 -8.70
C ARG A 316 22.24 -6.26 -8.97
N TYR A 317 23.26 -5.54 -8.51
CA TYR A 317 24.65 -5.87 -8.77
C TYR A 317 25.21 -6.68 -7.60
N GLU A 318 25.60 -7.92 -7.89
CA GLU A 318 26.20 -8.80 -6.90
C GLU A 318 27.47 -8.16 -6.31
N GLY A 319 27.55 -8.14 -4.97
CA GLY A 319 28.65 -7.56 -4.22
C GLY A 319 28.63 -6.04 -4.08
N VAL A 320 27.71 -5.32 -4.74
CA VAL A 320 27.54 -3.88 -4.50
C VAL A 320 26.63 -3.69 -3.29
N GLU A 321 27.12 -2.95 -2.30
CA GLU A 321 26.38 -2.64 -1.07
C GLU A 321 26.13 -1.13 -0.95
N PHE A 322 25.29 -0.73 0.00
CA PHE A 322 25.16 0.67 0.35
C PHE A 322 24.92 0.87 1.85
N ARG A 323 25.15 2.11 2.30
CA ARG A 323 24.85 2.56 3.67
C ARG A 323 24.15 3.91 3.61
N ILE A 324 23.14 4.10 4.46
CA ILE A 324 22.32 5.32 4.57
C ILE A 324 22.55 5.98 5.92
N ASN A 325 22.38 7.31 5.93
CA ASN A 325 22.62 8.36 6.93
C ASN A 325 24.03 8.95 6.92
#